data_AF-A0A2D8BBW1-F1
#
_entry.id   AF-A0A2D8BBW1-F1
#
_cell.length_a   1.000
_cell.length_b   1.000
_cell.length_c   1.000
_cell.angle_alpha   90.00
_cell.angle_beta   90.00
_cell.angle_gamma   90.00
#
_symmetry.space_group_name_H-M   'P 1'
#
loop_
_entity.id
_entity.type
_entity.pdbx_description
1 polymer ?
#
loop_
_entity_poly.entity_id
_entity_poly.type
_entity_poly.pdbx_seq_one_letter_code
_entity_poly.pdbx_strand_id
1 'polypeptide(L)'
;MSKVIAFLENMGRTRLPGQFDPASYEAAVEAAQVEDVARDALLARDADALSGLLGGRLEMMCLLFPAEGDENKDDEQDDSDSPDKDDGKESIGLRGSH
;
A
#
# COMPACT_ATOMS: atom_id res chain seq x y z
N MET A 1 -14.46 -0.62 15.85
CA MET A 1 -13.92 0.36 14.89
C MET A 1 -13.30 1.50 15.68
N SER A 2 -11.99 1.75 15.54
CA SER A 2 -11.33 2.89 16.19
C SER A 2 -11.78 4.19 15.52
N LYS A 3 -12.11 5.21 16.33
CA LYS A 3 -12.52 6.54 15.81
C LYS A 3 -11.46 7.18 14.93
N VAL A 4 -10.18 6.92 15.25
CA VAL A 4 -9.02 7.40 14.48
C VAL A 4 -9.00 6.78 13.09
N ILE A 5 -9.24 5.47 12.99
CA ILE A 5 -9.28 4.77 11.69
C ILE A 5 -10.44 5.32 10.84
N ALA A 6 -11.63 5.46 11.43
CA ALA A 6 -12.79 6.01 10.71
C ALA A 6 -12.55 7.45 10.22
N PHE A 7 -11.87 8.27 11.00
CA PHE A 7 -11.46 9.62 10.61
C PHE A 7 -10.49 9.60 9.41
N LEU A 8 -9.44 8.78 9.48
CA LEU A 8 -8.44 8.64 8.40
C LEU A 8 -9.06 8.07 7.12
N GLU A 9 -9.95 7.09 7.25
CA GLU A 9 -10.70 6.52 6.12
C GLU A 9 -11.58 7.57 5.44
N ASN A 10 -12.31 8.37 6.22
CA ASN A 10 -13.17 9.43 5.70
C ASN A 10 -12.37 10.51 4.98
N MET A 11 -11.22 10.87 5.52
CA MET A 11 -10.26 11.80 4.90
C MET A 11 -9.70 11.24 3.60
N GLY A 12 -9.36 9.95 3.55
CA GLY A 12 -8.83 9.31 2.34
C GLY A 12 -9.85 9.17 1.21
N ARG A 13 -11.13 8.94 1.54
CA ARG A 13 -12.23 8.82 0.57
C ARG A 13 -12.66 10.16 -0.01
N THR A 14 -12.60 11.21 0.79
CA THR A 14 -13.08 12.53 0.40
C THR A 14 -11.90 13.38 -0.06
N ARG A 15 -11.41 13.16 -1.29
CA ARG A 15 -10.41 14.07 -1.89
C ARG A 15 -11.10 15.19 -2.66
N LEU A 16 -11.12 16.41 -2.11
CA LEU A 16 -11.33 17.63 -2.88
C LEU A 16 -10.04 18.46 -2.95
N PRO A 17 -9.74 19.14 -4.08
CA PRO A 17 -8.63 20.08 -4.16
C PRO A 17 -8.83 21.22 -3.15
N GLY A 18 -7.83 21.50 -2.30
CA GLY A 18 -7.86 22.62 -1.35
C GLY A 18 -8.42 22.32 0.05
N GLN A 19 -8.74 21.06 0.37
CA GLN A 19 -9.44 20.65 1.60
C GLN A 19 -8.57 20.56 2.87
N PHE A 20 -7.32 21.04 2.81
CA PHE A 20 -6.37 21.01 3.93
C PHE A 20 -5.85 22.40 4.29
N ASP A 21 -6.75 23.40 4.28
CA ASP A 21 -6.47 24.59 5.09
C ASP A 21 -6.21 24.14 6.54
N PRO A 22 -5.11 24.56 7.19
CA PRO A 22 -4.75 24.09 8.52
C PRO A 22 -5.87 24.21 9.55
N ALA A 23 -6.62 25.31 9.53
CA ALA A 23 -7.72 25.52 10.48
C ALA A 23 -8.88 24.55 10.22
N SER A 24 -9.19 24.25 8.95
CA SER A 24 -10.20 23.25 8.60
C SER A 24 -9.81 21.83 9.05
N TYR A 25 -8.52 21.51 9.04
CA TYR A 25 -8.00 20.23 9.52
C TYR A 25 -8.11 20.11 11.04
N GLU A 26 -7.67 21.12 11.79
CA GLU A 26 -7.76 21.14 13.26
C GLU A 26 -9.22 21.00 13.73
N ALA A 27 -10.14 21.73 13.11
CA ALA A 27 -11.57 21.62 13.40
C ALA A 27 -12.12 20.21 13.11
N ALA A 28 -11.66 19.56 12.05
CA ALA A 28 -12.07 18.20 11.72
C ALA A 28 -11.52 17.17 12.73
N VAL A 29 -10.30 17.36 13.22
CA VAL A 29 -9.68 16.52 14.26
C VAL A 29 -10.43 16.67 15.59
N GLU A 30 -10.77 17.90 16.00
CA GLU A 30 -11.58 18.17 17.19
C GLU A 30 -12.98 17.53 17.10
N ALA A 31 -13.64 17.67 15.95
CA ALA A 31 -14.95 17.08 15.70
C ALA A 31 -14.94 15.53 15.73
N ALA A 32 -13.80 14.90 15.46
CA ALA A 32 -13.65 13.45 15.43
C ALA A 32 -13.71 12.78 16.83
N GLN A 33 -13.55 13.56 17.91
CA GLN A 33 -13.61 13.08 19.30
C GLN A 33 -12.77 11.82 19.55
N VAL A 34 -11.57 11.81 18.99
CA VAL A 34 -10.56 10.77 19.19
C VAL A 34 -9.92 10.90 20.57
N GLU A 35 -9.21 9.87 21.00
CA GLU A 35 -8.45 9.90 22.27
C GLU A 35 -7.35 10.95 22.23
N ASP A 36 -7.00 11.52 23.39
CA ASP A 36 -6.06 12.65 23.51
C ASP A 36 -4.72 12.37 22.81
N VAL A 37 -4.14 11.19 23.02
CA VAL A 37 -2.85 10.81 22.41
C VAL A 37 -2.95 10.74 20.88
N ALA A 38 -4.09 10.29 20.35
CA ALA A 38 -4.31 10.26 18.92
C ALA A 38 -4.62 11.64 18.35
N ARG A 39 -5.32 12.51 19.10
CA ARG A 39 -5.55 13.90 18.73
C ARG A 39 -4.23 14.63 18.57
N ASP A 40 -3.34 14.51 19.55
CA ASP A 40 -2.04 15.19 19.54
C ASP A 40 -1.19 14.70 18.35
N ALA A 41 -1.19 13.39 18.08
CA ALA A 41 -0.50 12.82 16.92
C ALA A 41 -1.08 13.30 15.57
N LEU A 42 -2.42 13.44 15.47
CA LEU A 42 -3.07 14.03 14.29
C LEU A 42 -2.70 15.51 14.12
N LEU A 43 -2.81 16.32 15.17
CA LEU A 43 -2.50 17.75 15.12
C LEU A 43 -1.03 18.01 14.78
N ALA A 44 -0.11 17.20 15.33
CA ALA A 44 1.31 17.24 15.00
C ALA A 44 1.64 16.66 13.62
N ARG A 45 0.69 16.00 12.95
CA ARG A 45 0.87 15.23 11.72
C ARG A 45 1.97 14.17 11.84
N ASP A 46 2.07 13.56 13.01
CA ASP A 46 3.07 12.56 13.34
C ASP A 46 2.60 11.17 12.88
N ALA A 47 3.02 10.80 11.67
CA ALA A 47 2.68 9.52 11.07
C ALA A 47 3.27 8.33 11.85
N ASP A 48 4.42 8.48 12.49
CA ASP A 48 5.07 7.41 13.25
C ASP A 48 4.32 7.15 14.56
N ALA A 49 3.94 8.21 15.27
CA ALA A 49 3.10 8.10 16.46
C ALA A 49 1.73 7.50 16.12
N LEU A 50 1.09 7.94 15.03
CA LEU A 50 -0.17 7.34 14.57
C LEU A 50 -0.02 5.87 14.20
N SER A 51 1.06 5.51 13.50
CA SER A 51 1.38 4.12 13.16
C SER A 51 1.53 3.28 14.41
N GLY A 52 2.30 3.75 15.41
CA GLY A 52 2.47 3.07 16.69
C GLY A 52 1.15 2.85 17.45
N LEU A 53 0.31 3.88 17.52
CA LEU A 53 -1.02 3.81 18.18
C LEU A 53 -1.96 2.82 17.50
N LEU A 54 -1.88 2.71 16.16
CA LEU A 54 -2.72 1.82 15.37
C LEU A 54 -2.17 0.40 15.25
N GLY A 55 -1.07 0.08 15.95
CA GLY A 55 -0.42 -1.24 15.86
C GLY A 55 0.29 -1.48 14.53
N GLY A 56 0.64 -0.40 13.82
CA GLY A 56 1.41 -0.43 12.59
C GLY A 56 2.79 -1.04 12.81
N ARG A 57 3.24 -1.80 11.81
CA ARG A 57 4.59 -2.37 11.78
C ARG A 57 5.39 -1.63 10.72
N LEU A 58 6.30 -0.77 11.16
CA LEU A 58 7.20 -0.01 10.30
C LEU A 58 8.13 -0.93 9.50
N GLU A 59 8.58 -2.01 10.13
CA GLU A 59 9.45 -3.01 9.53
C GLU A 59 8.70 -4.34 9.44
N MET A 60 8.46 -4.81 8.20
CA MET A 60 7.98 -6.16 7.93
C MET A 60 8.90 -6.81 6.91
N MET A 61 9.57 -7.89 7.31
CA MET A 61 10.39 -8.70 6.41
C MET A 61 9.58 -9.91 5.95
N CYS A 62 9.14 -9.90 4.70
CA CYS A 62 8.49 -11.04 4.06
C CYS A 62 9.55 -12.05 3.61
N LEU A 63 9.92 -12.97 4.50
CA LEU A 63 10.81 -14.07 4.13
C LEU A 63 10.02 -15.20 3.49
N LEU A 64 10.42 -15.56 2.27
CA LEU A 64 10.01 -16.79 1.62
C LEU A 64 11.16 -17.78 1.73
N PHE A 65 10.91 -18.92 2.38
CA PHE A 65 11.85 -20.02 2.41
C PHE A 65 11.40 -21.07 1.39
N PRO A 66 12.26 -21.50 0.47
CA PRO A 66 11.96 -22.65 -0.36
C PRO A 66 11.77 -23.88 0.52
N ALA A 67 10.82 -24.74 0.16
CA ALA A 67 10.69 -26.04 0.81
C ALA A 67 11.97 -26.85 0.55
N GLU A 68 12.57 -27.42 1.60
CA GLU A 68 13.68 -28.36 1.42
C GLU A 68 13.14 -29.62 0.73
N GLY A 69 13.46 -29.77 -0.56
CA GLY A 69 13.19 -30.99 -1.32
C GLY A 69 12.31 -30.86 -2.56
N ASP A 70 12.34 -29.74 -3.30
CA ASP A 70 11.83 -29.74 -4.67
C ASP A 70 12.99 -29.99 -5.64
N GLU A 71 13.27 -31.28 -5.82
CA GLU A 71 14.03 -31.77 -6.96
C GLU A 71 13.26 -31.39 -8.22
N ASN A 72 13.79 -30.44 -9.00
CA ASN A 72 13.20 -29.98 -10.25
C ASN A 72 12.55 -31.13 -11.04
N LYS A 73 11.22 -31.15 -11.07
CA LYS A 73 10.49 -31.74 -12.18
C LYS A 73 9.94 -30.58 -12.99
N ASP A 74 10.70 -30.22 -14.02
CA ASP A 74 10.12 -29.78 -15.29
C ASP A 74 9.15 -30.90 -15.72
N ASP A 75 7.91 -30.86 -15.24
CA ASP A 75 6.80 -31.55 -15.86
C ASP A 75 5.94 -30.47 -16.52
N GLU A 76 5.99 -30.51 -17.84
CA GLU A 76 5.23 -29.73 -18.81
C GLU A 76 3.76 -29.61 -18.38
N GLN A 77 3.36 -28.46 -17.83
CA GLN A 77 1.94 -28.09 -17.80
C GLN A 77 1.59 -27.46 -19.15
N ASP A 78 1.02 -28.32 -20.00
CA ASP A 78 0.18 -27.97 -21.15
C ASP A 78 -1.00 -27.09 -20.67
N ASP A 79 -0.81 -25.78 -20.72
CA ASP A 79 -1.87 -24.80 -20.49
C ASP A 79 -2.43 -24.35 -21.85
N SER A 80 -3.31 -25.19 -22.40
CA SER A 80 -4.13 -24.84 -23.56
C SER A 80 -5.21 -23.83 -23.13
N ASP A 81 -4.85 -22.56 -22.96
CA ASP A 81 -5.83 -21.47 -23.05
C ASP A 81 -5.19 -20.21 -23.64
N SER A 82 -4.87 -20.28 -24.93
CA SER A 82 -4.51 -19.10 -25.73
C SER A 82 -5.77 -18.55 -26.41
N PRO A 83 -6.20 -17.30 -26.13
CA PRO A 83 -7.03 -16.58 -27.07
C PRO A 83 -6.19 -16.29 -28.31
N ASP A 84 -6.53 -16.95 -29.40
CA ASP A 84 -6.07 -16.73 -30.77
C ASP A 84 -5.92 -15.23 -31.06
N LYS A 85 -4.69 -14.76 -31.33
CA LYS A 85 -4.35 -13.65 -32.25
C LYS A 85 -2.87 -13.68 -32.68
N ASP A 86 -2.68 -14.19 -33.88
CA ASP A 86 -2.00 -13.58 -35.04
C ASP A 86 -0.56 -13.04 -34.90
N ASP A 87 0.29 -13.63 -35.73
CA ASP A 87 1.72 -13.43 -35.98
C ASP A 87 2.18 -11.97 -36.13
N GLY A 88 3.36 -11.67 -35.57
CA GLY A 88 4.06 -10.41 -35.83
C GLY A 88 5.40 -10.29 -35.10
N LYS A 89 6.38 -11.12 -35.49
CA LYS A 89 7.76 -11.08 -34.98
C LYS A 89 8.47 -9.80 -35.39
N GLU A 90 8.94 -8.98 -34.45
CA GLU A 90 10.20 -8.22 -34.60
C GLU A 90 10.88 -8.03 -33.22
N SER A 91 11.91 -8.83 -32.97
CA SER A 91 12.79 -8.70 -31.82
C SER A 91 13.78 -7.57 -32.05
N ILE A 92 13.72 -6.49 -31.26
CA ILE A 92 14.73 -5.42 -31.29
C ILE A 92 15.97 -5.89 -30.53
N GLY A 93 17.01 -6.26 -31.26
CA GLY A 93 18.31 -6.64 -30.71
C GLY A 93 19.09 -5.45 -30.15
N LEU A 94 19.43 -5.47 -28.86
CA LEU A 94 20.44 -4.59 -28.29
C LEU A 94 21.84 -5.14 -28.64
N ARG A 95 22.52 -4.50 -29.59
CA ARG A 95 23.97 -4.61 -29.79
C ARG A 95 24.69 -3.72 -28.79
N GLY A 96 25.43 -4.31 -27.86
CA GLY A 96 26.54 -3.63 -27.17
C GLY A 96 27.86 -4.00 -27.87
N SER A 97 28.54 -3.01 -28.45
CA SER A 97 29.93 -3.17 -28.95
C SER A 97 30.91 -2.64 -27.92
N HIS A 98 31.95 -3.44 -27.69
CA HIS A 98 33.24 -3.05 -27.11
C HIS A 98 34.01 -2.06 -27.99
#